data_AF-A0A9W4ID85-F1
#
_entry.id   AF-A0A9W4ID85-F1
#
_cell.length_a   1.000
_cell.length_b   1.000
_cell.length_c   1.000
_cell.angle_alpha   90.00
_cell.angle_beta   90.00
_cell.angle_gamma   90.00
#
_symmetry.space_group_name_H-M   'P 1'
#
loop_
_entity.id
_entity.type
_entity.pdbx_description
1 polymer ?
#
loop_
_entity_poly.entity_id
_entity_poly.type
_entity_poly.pdbx_seq_one_letter_code
_entity_poly.pdbx_strand_id
1 'polypeptide(L)'
;MPSNPLKDNMICDLGTIKAQSQLPISMSAPSTCESYTAATTKPAGPHCRSRVKVITGPPKSLCLPHLCGLENIASVLVVRQESPWDTYRKAITYEIAGKVTIATRRTRPSRMVAIRTYAKENARRLIYRFGRLEHRNVLSLRECYMHEDLTFFLVDDLPLTLAHVVAFPSVYPSETELGSIICQVTSLDHCIDCTPKQSEAAYIAALPSITMRLMQKYDKDQGVVGVNDLERWPIDSAAVGFLSATETAGSIKSLGTVSSPRKVSYNANFQ
;
A
#
# COMPACT_ATOMS: atom_id res chain seq x y z
N MET A 1 -37.16 36.08 29.06
CA MET A 1 -36.51 34.81 28.69
C MET A 1 -35.31 35.17 27.82
N PRO A 2 -34.10 35.19 28.39
CA PRO A 2 -32.97 35.88 27.79
C PRO A 2 -32.03 34.92 27.06
N SER A 3 -31.50 35.34 25.91
CA SER A 3 -30.24 34.82 25.38
C SER A 3 -29.34 36.02 25.10
N ASN A 4 -28.33 36.17 25.96
CA ASN A 4 -27.29 37.18 25.87
C ASN A 4 -26.49 37.06 24.57
N PRO A 5 -26.05 38.19 24.00
CA PRO A 5 -24.91 38.26 23.10
C PRO A 5 -23.58 38.35 23.89
N LEU A 6 -22.48 38.03 23.21
CA LEU A 6 -21.07 38.40 23.46
C LEU A 6 -20.56 38.45 24.92
N LYS A 7 -19.49 37.70 25.18
CA LYS A 7 -18.40 38.19 26.04
C LYS A 7 -17.03 37.96 25.41
N ASP A 8 -16.28 39.04 25.46
CA ASP A 8 -14.98 39.35 24.90
C ASP A 8 -13.82 38.45 25.30
N ASN A 9 -12.82 38.45 24.41
CA ASN A 9 -11.38 38.54 24.65
C ASN A 9 -10.85 38.09 26.02
N MET A 10 -10.11 36.98 25.99
CA MET A 10 -9.00 36.74 26.91
C MET A 10 -7.81 36.22 26.09
N ILE A 11 -6.89 37.14 25.77
CA ILE A 11 -5.54 36.81 25.33
C ILE A 11 -4.83 36.22 26.55
N CYS A 12 -4.42 34.96 26.49
CA CYS A 12 -3.60 34.34 27.52
C CYS A 12 -2.16 34.25 27.05
N ASP A 13 -1.31 35.04 27.71
CA ASP A 13 0.14 35.16 27.57
C ASP A 13 0.87 33.83 27.90
N LEU A 14 1.88 33.49 27.09
CA LEU A 14 2.52 32.17 27.04
C LEU A 14 3.54 31.93 28.18
N GLY A 15 3.56 32.78 29.20
CA GLY A 15 4.57 32.77 30.26
C GLY A 15 4.35 31.78 31.43
N THR A 16 3.15 31.21 31.60
CA THR A 16 2.78 30.65 32.91
C THR A 16 2.81 29.12 33.00
N ILE A 17 2.92 28.36 31.90
CA ILE A 17 2.89 26.89 31.94
C ILE A 17 4.31 26.31 31.89
N LYS A 18 5.17 26.79 32.80
CA LYS A 18 6.47 26.19 33.07
C LYS A 18 6.63 25.87 34.55
N ALA A 19 5.67 25.12 35.08
CA ALA A 19 5.82 24.46 36.36
C ALA A 19 4.87 23.27 36.40
N GLN A 20 5.39 22.07 36.13
CA GLN A 20 4.99 20.76 36.67
C GLN A 20 5.40 19.65 35.69
N SER A 21 6.71 19.39 35.62
CA SER A 21 7.25 18.09 35.21
C SER A 21 8.22 17.64 36.30
N GLN A 22 8.01 16.43 36.83
CA GLN A 22 8.89 15.57 37.65
C GLN A 22 7.98 14.61 38.46
N LEU A 23 8.06 13.27 38.40
CA LEU A 23 9.21 12.35 38.41
C LEU A 23 8.86 10.91 37.88
N PRO A 24 9.86 10.02 37.69
CA PRO A 24 9.81 8.76 36.92
C PRO A 24 10.14 7.47 37.73
N ILE A 25 9.89 6.28 37.17
CA ILE A 25 10.50 4.95 37.52
C ILE A 25 10.26 4.00 36.31
N SER A 26 11.05 2.99 35.89
CA SER A 26 12.46 2.57 35.92
C SER A 26 12.50 1.25 35.11
N MET A 27 13.53 1.04 34.28
CA MET A 27 13.72 -0.17 33.47
C MET A 27 14.56 -1.24 34.18
N SER A 28 14.39 -2.51 33.79
CA SER A 28 15.48 -3.49 33.78
C SER A 28 15.26 -4.56 32.69
N ALA A 29 16.35 -5.02 32.09
CA ALA A 29 16.45 -5.96 30.98
C ALA A 29 17.43 -7.11 31.34
N PRO A 30 17.94 -7.94 30.39
CA PRO A 30 17.48 -9.29 30.07
C PRO A 30 18.53 -10.38 30.36
N SER A 31 18.21 -11.66 30.13
CA SER A 31 19.20 -12.76 30.19
C SER A 31 19.09 -13.75 29.01
N THR A 32 20.24 -13.98 28.38
CA THR A 32 20.57 -14.97 27.33
C THR A 32 20.89 -16.34 27.94
N CYS A 33 20.67 -17.46 27.23
CA CYS A 33 21.59 -18.62 27.21
C CYS A 33 21.27 -19.63 26.10
N GLU A 34 22.24 -20.50 25.82
CA GLU A 34 22.65 -21.08 24.54
C GLU A 34 22.22 -22.55 24.27
N SER A 35 22.55 -22.97 23.04
CA SER A 35 22.43 -24.24 22.33
C SER A 35 23.13 -25.47 22.95
N TYR A 36 22.61 -26.68 22.66
CA TYR A 36 23.41 -27.92 22.59
C TYR A 36 22.93 -28.88 21.49
N THR A 37 23.88 -29.51 20.81
CA THR A 37 23.74 -30.62 19.83
C THR A 37 24.22 -31.93 20.44
N ALA A 38 23.59 -33.07 20.11
CA ALA A 38 24.24 -34.39 19.94
C ALA A 38 23.26 -35.48 19.46
N ALA A 39 23.76 -36.34 18.57
CA ALA A 39 23.08 -37.45 17.91
C ALA A 39 23.30 -38.80 18.62
N THR A 40 22.37 -39.77 18.51
CA THR A 40 22.67 -41.22 18.58
C THR A 40 21.58 -42.07 17.88
N THR A 41 21.99 -43.28 17.50
CA THR A 41 21.54 -44.21 16.43
C THR A 41 20.36 -45.16 16.75
N LYS A 42 19.67 -45.59 15.68
CA LYS A 42 18.55 -46.57 15.46
C LYS A 42 18.72 -48.00 16.09
N PRO A 43 17.65 -48.84 16.21
CA PRO A 43 17.12 -49.70 15.12
C PRO A 43 15.57 -49.83 15.04
N ALA A 44 15.09 -50.62 14.08
CA ALA A 44 13.87 -50.42 13.28
C ALA A 44 12.74 -51.47 13.43
N GLY A 45 11.53 -51.11 12.94
CA GLY A 45 10.46 -52.02 12.45
C GLY A 45 9.02 -51.46 12.63
N PRO A 46 7.99 -51.85 11.84
CA PRO A 46 7.96 -52.42 10.50
C PRO A 46 7.24 -51.53 9.45
N HIS A 47 7.44 -51.91 8.19
CA HIS A 47 7.05 -51.25 6.95
C HIS A 47 5.56 -50.95 6.74
N CYS A 48 5.26 -49.74 6.24
CA CYS A 48 4.07 -49.47 5.42
C CYS A 48 4.51 -49.19 3.98
N ARG A 49 4.16 -50.08 3.05
CA ARG A 49 4.47 -49.97 1.61
C ARG A 49 3.74 -48.77 1.00
N SER A 50 4.42 -47.63 0.88
CA SER A 50 3.99 -46.58 -0.05
C SER A 50 4.26 -47.07 -1.47
N ARG A 51 3.20 -47.28 -2.26
CA ARG A 51 3.32 -47.47 -3.71
C ARG A 51 3.88 -46.17 -4.32
N VAL A 52 5.20 -46.08 -4.46
CA VAL A 52 5.84 -45.03 -5.24
C VAL A 52 5.47 -45.26 -6.71
N LYS A 53 4.69 -44.34 -7.29
CA LYS A 53 4.45 -44.33 -8.73
C LYS A 53 5.74 -43.88 -9.41
N VAL A 54 6.47 -44.84 -9.98
CA VAL A 54 7.63 -44.56 -10.84
C VAL A 54 7.09 -44.00 -12.16
N ILE A 55 7.42 -42.74 -12.45
CA ILE A 55 7.12 -42.13 -13.75
C ILE A 55 8.22 -42.61 -14.71
N THR A 56 7.94 -43.66 -15.46
CA THR A 56 8.79 -44.10 -16.59
C THR A 56 8.41 -43.30 -17.83
N GLY A 57 9.21 -42.29 -18.14
CA GLY A 57 9.14 -41.51 -19.37
C GLY A 57 10.44 -40.72 -19.56
N PRO A 58 10.73 -40.23 -20.77
CA PRO A 58 11.88 -39.36 -20.98
C PRO A 58 11.85 -38.19 -19.99
N PRO A 59 13.00 -37.70 -19.49
CA PRO A 59 13.03 -36.58 -18.56
C PRO A 59 12.25 -35.41 -19.14
N LYS A 60 11.08 -35.09 -18.56
CA LYS A 60 10.41 -33.82 -18.84
C LYS A 60 11.32 -32.76 -18.24
N SER A 61 11.92 -31.92 -19.06
CA SER A 61 12.69 -30.79 -18.55
C SER A 61 11.76 -29.93 -17.71
N LEU A 62 12.10 -29.73 -16.44
CA LEU A 62 11.50 -28.69 -15.61
C LEU A 62 12.12 -27.34 -16.02
N CYS A 63 12.07 -27.02 -17.30
CA CYS A 63 12.42 -25.68 -17.74
C CYS A 63 11.28 -24.77 -17.33
N LEU A 64 11.56 -23.84 -16.43
CA LEU A 64 10.78 -22.59 -16.36
C LEU A 64 10.74 -22.04 -17.78
N PRO A 65 9.56 -21.64 -18.32
CA PRO A 65 9.49 -21.01 -19.63
C PRO A 65 10.43 -19.80 -19.64
N HIS A 66 11.62 -19.97 -20.20
CA HIS A 66 12.48 -18.85 -20.53
C HIS A 66 11.72 -18.05 -21.56
N LEU A 67 11.48 -16.78 -21.25
CA LEU A 67 10.79 -15.84 -22.11
C LEU A 67 11.59 -15.71 -23.41
N CYS A 68 11.12 -16.33 -24.50
CA CYS A 68 11.56 -15.94 -25.83
C CYS A 68 11.12 -14.48 -26.07
N GLY A 69 12.07 -13.55 -26.07
CA GLY A 69 11.90 -12.20 -26.62
C GLY A 69 11.67 -11.04 -25.65
N LEU A 70 11.92 -11.19 -24.35
CA LEU A 70 11.90 -10.08 -23.39
C LEU A 70 13.17 -10.12 -22.54
N GLU A 71 14.23 -9.48 -23.04
CA GLU A 71 15.47 -9.27 -22.28
C GLU A 71 15.18 -8.35 -21.08
N ASN A 72 15.65 -8.74 -19.89
CA ASN A 72 15.58 -8.02 -18.60
C ASN A 72 14.18 -7.86 -17.95
N ILE A 73 13.63 -8.94 -17.40
CA ILE A 73 12.65 -8.85 -16.30
C ILE A 73 13.31 -9.36 -15.02
N ALA A 74 13.68 -8.44 -14.13
CA ALA A 74 14.09 -8.73 -12.77
C ALA A 74 12.82 -8.91 -11.93
N SER A 75 12.67 -10.06 -11.26
CA SER A 75 11.42 -10.73 -10.85
C SER A 75 10.77 -11.53 -12.00
N VAL A 76 10.78 -12.86 -11.90
CA VAL A 76 10.28 -13.78 -12.92
C VAL A 76 8.75 -13.72 -12.94
N LEU A 77 8.18 -12.67 -13.54
CA LEU A 77 6.76 -12.58 -13.80
C LEU A 77 6.33 -13.77 -14.66
N VAL A 78 5.51 -14.65 -14.11
CA VAL A 78 5.05 -15.84 -14.81
C VAL A 78 3.96 -15.43 -15.79
N VAL A 79 4.27 -15.52 -17.09
CA VAL A 79 3.31 -15.26 -18.17
C VAL A 79 2.82 -16.59 -18.73
N ARG A 80 1.50 -16.78 -18.79
CA ARG A 80 0.83 -18.01 -19.19
C ARG A 80 -0.10 -17.75 -20.37
N GLN A 81 -0.10 -18.65 -21.35
CA GLN A 81 -0.98 -18.59 -22.52
C GLN A 81 -2.20 -19.49 -22.33
N GLU A 82 -2.93 -19.25 -21.25
CA GLU A 82 -4.09 -20.06 -20.85
C GLU A 82 -5.11 -19.19 -20.12
N SER A 83 -6.33 -19.70 -19.98
CA SER A 83 -7.38 -19.02 -19.22
C SER A 83 -7.12 -19.16 -17.71
N PRO A 84 -7.17 -18.08 -16.91
CA PRO A 84 -7.07 -18.22 -15.46
C PRO A 84 -8.25 -19.02 -14.88
N TRP A 85 -9.37 -19.11 -15.59
CA TRP A 85 -10.60 -19.75 -15.12
C TRP A 85 -10.52 -21.28 -15.08
N ASP A 86 -9.49 -21.85 -15.70
CA ASP A 86 -9.15 -23.27 -15.59
C ASP A 86 -8.54 -23.58 -14.21
N THR A 87 -7.81 -22.62 -13.64
CA THR A 87 -7.14 -22.74 -12.33
C THR A 87 -8.01 -22.17 -11.19
N TYR A 88 -8.78 -21.12 -11.47
CA TYR A 88 -9.54 -20.37 -10.47
C TYR A 88 -11.04 -20.46 -10.71
N ARG A 89 -11.82 -20.45 -9.62
CA ARG A 89 -13.28 -20.30 -9.65
C ARG A 89 -13.63 -18.85 -9.31
N LYS A 90 -14.41 -18.20 -10.17
CA LYS A 90 -14.92 -16.83 -9.93
C LYS A 90 -15.81 -16.81 -8.69
N ALA A 91 -15.62 -15.83 -7.81
CA ALA A 91 -16.48 -15.57 -6.67
C ALA A 91 -17.35 -14.34 -6.93
N ILE A 92 -16.72 -13.18 -7.17
CA ILE A 92 -17.41 -11.91 -7.44
C ILE A 92 -16.62 -11.07 -8.43
N THR A 93 -17.29 -10.21 -9.20
CA THR A 93 -16.67 -9.25 -10.14
C THR A 93 -17.21 -7.87 -9.86
N TYR A 94 -16.33 -6.88 -9.81
CA TYR A 94 -16.68 -5.47 -9.61
C TYR A 94 -15.78 -4.56 -10.46
N GLU A 95 -16.29 -3.37 -10.78
CA GLU A 95 -15.61 -2.37 -11.60
C GLU A 95 -15.05 -1.27 -10.70
N ILE A 96 -13.87 -1.52 -10.10
CA ILE A 96 -13.19 -0.58 -9.20
C ILE A 96 -11.77 -0.35 -9.71
N ALA A 97 -11.52 0.83 -10.27
CA ALA A 97 -10.29 1.14 -10.99
C ALA A 97 -10.00 0.10 -12.10
N GLY A 98 -11.05 -0.22 -12.86
CA GLY A 98 -11.09 -1.30 -13.85
C GLY A 98 -11.76 -2.57 -13.35
N LYS A 99 -11.88 -3.56 -14.24
CA LYS A 99 -12.56 -4.83 -13.97
C LYS A 99 -11.70 -5.73 -13.09
N VAL A 100 -12.17 -6.00 -11.87
CA VAL A 100 -11.52 -6.89 -10.90
C VAL A 100 -12.45 -8.06 -10.58
N THR A 101 -11.93 -9.27 -10.64
CA THR A 101 -12.63 -10.48 -10.24
C THR A 101 -11.93 -11.11 -9.05
N ILE A 102 -12.64 -11.24 -7.93
CA ILE A 102 -12.18 -12.06 -6.82
C ILE A 102 -12.46 -13.52 -7.17
N ALA A 103 -11.44 -14.35 -7.01
CA ALA A 103 -11.51 -15.76 -7.37
C ALA A 103 -10.85 -16.64 -6.30
N THR A 104 -11.29 -17.89 -6.22
CA THR A 104 -10.70 -18.89 -5.33
C THR A 104 -9.96 -19.94 -6.14
N ARG A 105 -8.76 -20.32 -5.69
CA ARG A 105 -8.03 -21.41 -6.33
C ARG A 105 -8.81 -22.72 -6.20
N ARG A 106 -8.99 -23.46 -7.30
CA ARG A 106 -9.76 -24.71 -7.33
C ARG A 106 -9.08 -25.84 -6.55
N THR A 107 -7.76 -25.81 -6.42
CA THR A 107 -6.96 -26.78 -5.67
C THR A 107 -6.81 -26.39 -4.21
N ARG A 108 -6.54 -27.37 -3.32
CA ARG A 108 -6.27 -27.11 -1.90
C ARG A 108 -4.80 -26.74 -1.66
N PRO A 109 -4.49 -25.83 -0.71
CA PRO A 109 -5.45 -25.03 0.06
C PRO A 109 -6.10 -23.95 -0.81
N SER A 110 -7.41 -23.74 -0.63
CA SER A 110 -8.13 -22.68 -1.34
C SER A 110 -7.67 -21.33 -0.82
N ARG A 111 -7.14 -20.49 -1.71
CA ARG A 111 -6.74 -19.11 -1.44
C ARG A 111 -7.57 -18.18 -2.31
N MET A 112 -8.05 -17.08 -1.72
CA MET A 112 -8.65 -15.98 -2.46
C MET A 112 -7.55 -15.16 -3.14
N VAL A 113 -7.83 -14.73 -4.36
CA VAL A 113 -6.94 -13.90 -5.19
C VAL A 113 -7.76 -12.85 -5.92
N ALA A 114 -7.13 -11.72 -6.24
CA ALA A 114 -7.70 -10.71 -7.10
C ALA A 114 -7.13 -10.84 -8.52
N ILE A 115 -8.01 -10.91 -9.52
CA ILE A 115 -7.65 -11.01 -10.94
C ILE A 115 -8.16 -9.77 -11.66
N ARG A 116 -7.24 -8.90 -12.10
CA ARG A 116 -7.54 -7.70 -12.88
C ARG A 116 -7.60 -8.04 -14.36
N THR A 117 -8.60 -7.53 -15.07
CA THR A 117 -8.78 -7.79 -16.51
C THR A 117 -8.45 -6.54 -17.32
N TYR A 118 -7.66 -6.70 -18.37
CA TYR A 118 -7.25 -5.65 -19.29
C TYR A 118 -7.42 -6.11 -20.75
N ALA A 119 -7.62 -5.15 -21.65
CA ALA A 119 -7.52 -5.39 -23.09
C ALA A 119 -6.08 -5.73 -23.48
N LYS A 120 -5.91 -6.68 -24.41
CA LYS A 120 -4.61 -7.19 -24.83
C LYS A 120 -3.71 -6.12 -25.46
N GLU A 121 -4.27 -5.07 -26.07
CA GLU A 121 -3.46 -3.96 -26.58
C GLU A 121 -2.62 -3.29 -25.47
N ASN A 122 -3.13 -3.28 -24.24
CA ASN A 122 -2.43 -2.71 -23.09
C ASN A 122 -1.44 -3.69 -22.43
N ALA A 123 -1.52 -4.98 -22.74
CA ALA A 123 -0.79 -6.04 -22.04
C ALA A 123 0.72 -5.82 -22.04
N ARG A 124 1.31 -5.60 -23.21
CA ARG A 124 2.77 -5.41 -23.35
C ARG A 124 3.28 -4.26 -22.48
N ARG A 125 2.60 -3.11 -22.54
CA ARG A 125 2.95 -1.92 -21.76
C ARG A 125 2.83 -2.19 -20.25
N LEU A 126 1.76 -2.86 -19.84
CA LEU A 126 1.51 -3.14 -18.43
C LEU A 126 2.47 -4.20 -17.88
N ILE A 127 2.69 -5.31 -18.60
CA ILE A 127 3.67 -6.36 -18.27
C ILE A 127 5.06 -5.73 -18.13
N TYR A 128 5.46 -4.88 -19.07
CA TYR A 128 6.74 -4.17 -19.01
C TYR A 128 6.88 -3.31 -17.74
N ARG A 129 5.82 -2.58 -17.36
CA ARG A 129 5.83 -1.74 -16.15
C ARG A 129 5.87 -2.60 -14.89
N PHE A 130 4.92 -3.51 -14.73
CA PHE A 130 4.82 -4.34 -13.52
C PHE A 130 6.00 -5.30 -13.35
N GLY A 131 6.60 -5.79 -14.44
CA GLY A 131 7.78 -6.64 -14.38
C GLY A 131 9.06 -5.90 -13.95
N ARG A 132 9.05 -4.56 -13.88
CA ARG A 132 10.18 -3.74 -13.43
C ARG A 132 9.88 -2.95 -12.16
N LEU A 133 8.63 -3.00 -11.70
CA LEU A 133 8.14 -2.18 -10.60
C LEU A 133 8.06 -3.04 -9.34
N GLU A 134 9.13 -3.04 -8.57
CA GLU A 134 9.14 -3.61 -7.23
C GLU A 134 9.18 -2.47 -6.21
N HIS A 135 8.04 -2.24 -5.55
CA HIS A 135 7.93 -1.19 -4.54
C HIS A 135 6.98 -1.62 -3.42
N ARG A 136 7.36 -1.35 -2.17
CA ARG A 136 6.61 -1.78 -0.98
C ARG A 136 5.14 -1.32 -0.97
N ASN A 137 4.89 -0.14 -1.52
CA ASN A 137 3.55 0.48 -1.57
C ASN A 137 2.86 0.31 -2.93
N VAL A 138 3.40 -0.55 -3.81
CA VAL A 138 2.76 -0.92 -5.08
C VAL A 138 2.39 -2.39 -5.03
N LEU A 139 1.19 -2.71 -5.51
CA LEU A 139 0.74 -4.08 -5.67
C LEU A 139 1.65 -4.85 -6.63
N SER A 140 2.30 -5.90 -6.13
CA SER A 140 3.11 -6.79 -6.94
C SER A 140 2.24 -7.66 -7.84
N LEU A 141 2.63 -7.75 -9.11
CA LEU A 141 2.03 -8.68 -10.06
C LEU A 141 2.66 -10.06 -9.89
N ARG A 142 1.86 -11.08 -9.59
CA ARG A 142 2.34 -12.45 -9.35
C ARG A 142 2.37 -13.28 -10.64
N GLU A 143 1.24 -13.28 -11.35
CA GLU A 143 1.08 -14.07 -12.58
C GLU A 143 0.28 -13.26 -13.60
N CYS A 144 0.57 -13.49 -14.88
CA CYS A 144 -0.14 -12.92 -16.00
C CYS A 144 -0.68 -14.05 -16.87
N TYR A 145 -1.99 -14.06 -17.12
CA TYR A 145 -2.64 -14.99 -18.03
C TYR A 145 -3.09 -14.23 -19.27
N MET A 146 -2.78 -14.74 -20.45
CA MET A 146 -3.22 -14.20 -21.73
C MET A 146 -4.12 -15.23 -22.39
N HIS A 147 -5.36 -14.84 -22.66
CA HIS A 147 -6.36 -15.71 -23.27
C HIS A 147 -7.26 -14.86 -24.16
N GLU A 148 -7.41 -15.27 -25.43
CA GLU A 148 -8.12 -14.50 -26.46
C GLU A 148 -7.54 -13.07 -26.59
N ASP A 149 -8.40 -12.06 -26.50
CA ASP A 149 -8.08 -10.63 -26.55
C ASP A 149 -8.03 -9.97 -25.17
N LEU A 150 -7.94 -10.79 -24.12
CA LEU A 150 -7.88 -10.35 -22.74
C LEU A 150 -6.56 -10.75 -22.07
N THR A 151 -6.13 -9.90 -21.16
CA THR A 151 -4.99 -10.14 -20.27
C THR A 151 -5.46 -10.04 -18.84
N PHE A 152 -5.13 -11.05 -18.06
CA PHE A 152 -5.54 -11.19 -16.67
C PHE A 152 -4.33 -11.15 -15.75
N PHE A 153 -4.33 -10.21 -14.83
CA PHE A 153 -3.26 -9.98 -13.88
C PHE A 153 -3.67 -10.49 -12.52
N LEU A 154 -2.97 -11.52 -12.05
CA LEU A 154 -3.12 -12.03 -10.70
C LEU A 154 -2.29 -11.16 -9.77
N VAL A 155 -2.98 -10.42 -8.92
CA VAL A 155 -2.38 -9.55 -7.91
C VAL A 155 -2.80 -10.01 -6.52
N ASP A 156 -2.13 -9.48 -5.50
CA ASP A 156 -2.58 -9.69 -4.13
C ASP A 156 -3.98 -9.13 -3.90
N ASP A 157 -4.77 -9.90 -3.14
CA ASP A 157 -6.11 -9.51 -2.75
C ASP A 157 -6.04 -8.45 -1.65
N LEU A 158 -6.40 -7.22 -2.00
CA LEU A 158 -6.66 -6.16 -1.04
C LEU A 158 -8.18 -5.94 -0.96
N PRO A 159 -8.85 -6.49 0.07
CA PRO A 159 -10.31 -6.44 0.16
C PRO A 159 -10.85 -5.02 0.39
N LEU A 160 -10.00 -4.05 0.72
CA LEU A 160 -10.37 -2.66 0.99
C LEU A 160 -9.54 -1.70 0.16
N THR A 161 -10.18 -0.67 -0.38
CA THR A 161 -9.56 0.43 -1.13
C THR A 161 -9.85 1.77 -0.45
N LEU A 162 -9.08 2.81 -0.76
CA LEU A 162 -9.37 4.16 -0.26
C LEU A 162 -10.76 4.66 -0.68
N ALA A 163 -11.31 4.17 -1.81
CA ALA A 163 -12.67 4.49 -2.21
C ALA A 163 -13.71 4.00 -1.19
N HIS A 164 -13.48 2.85 -0.54
CA HIS A 164 -14.33 2.40 0.55
C HIS A 164 -14.22 3.34 1.76
N VAL A 165 -13.00 3.73 2.15
CA VAL A 165 -12.79 4.71 3.24
C VAL A 165 -13.54 6.01 2.96
N VAL A 166 -13.52 6.49 1.72
CA VAL A 166 -14.26 7.68 1.30
C VAL A 166 -15.78 7.45 1.32
N ALA A 167 -16.25 6.29 0.87
CA ALA A 167 -17.68 5.98 0.79
C ALA A 167 -18.37 5.81 2.16
N PHE A 168 -17.64 5.40 3.21
CA PHE A 168 -18.20 5.27 4.55
C PHE A 168 -18.31 6.64 5.25
N PRO A 169 -19.53 7.16 5.53
CA PRO A 169 -19.72 8.53 6.02
C PRO A 169 -19.18 8.78 7.43
N SER A 170 -19.17 7.76 8.29
CA SER A 170 -18.76 7.86 9.69
C SER A 170 -17.30 7.52 9.94
N VAL A 171 -16.60 6.95 8.95
CA VAL A 171 -15.22 6.49 9.10
C VAL A 171 -14.29 7.55 8.57
N TYR A 172 -13.53 8.18 9.44
CA TYR A 172 -12.65 9.28 9.08
C TYR A 172 -11.25 8.99 9.61
N PRO A 173 -10.20 9.11 8.78
CA PRO A 173 -8.86 8.95 9.29
C PRO A 173 -8.56 10.08 10.28
N SER A 174 -7.88 9.71 11.36
CA SER A 174 -7.14 10.66 12.18
C SER A 174 -6.05 11.34 11.36
N GLU A 175 -5.50 12.44 11.86
CA GLU A 175 -4.38 13.14 11.19
C GLU A 175 -3.18 12.21 10.99
N THR A 176 -2.88 11.34 11.96
CA THR A 176 -1.77 10.38 11.85
C THR A 176 -2.04 9.30 10.80
N GLU A 177 -3.26 8.76 10.74
CA GLU A 177 -3.63 7.76 9.72
C GLU A 177 -3.62 8.38 8.32
N LEU A 178 -4.13 9.60 8.18
CA LEU A 178 -4.06 10.36 6.94
C LEU A 178 -2.60 10.58 6.54
N GLY A 179 -1.75 11.05 7.45
CA GLY A 179 -0.32 11.23 7.22
C GLY A 179 0.37 9.95 6.75
N SER A 180 0.02 8.79 7.34
CA SER A 180 0.54 7.48 6.94
C SER A 180 0.11 7.10 5.52
N ILE A 181 -1.17 7.30 5.18
CA ILE A 181 -1.70 7.04 3.84
C ILE A 181 -0.99 7.93 2.81
N ILE A 182 -0.92 9.24 3.08
CA ILE A 182 -0.30 10.21 2.17
C ILE A 182 1.20 9.93 2.03
N CYS A 183 1.90 9.57 3.11
CA CYS A 183 3.32 9.19 3.05
C CYS A 183 3.56 7.96 2.17
N GLN A 184 2.71 6.93 2.29
CA GLN A 184 2.80 5.76 1.41
C GLN A 184 2.54 6.13 -0.05
N VAL A 185 1.56 6.98 -0.32
CA VAL A 185 1.28 7.48 -1.66
C VAL A 185 2.50 8.26 -2.18
N THR A 186 2.97 9.30 -1.48
CA THR A 186 4.06 10.17 -1.95
C THR A 186 5.42 9.48 -2.05
N SER A 187 5.65 8.36 -1.34
CA SER A 187 6.85 7.52 -1.48
C SER A 187 6.97 6.80 -2.83
N LEU A 188 6.00 6.96 -3.72
CA LEU A 188 6.02 6.43 -5.08
C LEU A 188 6.91 7.25 -6.04
N ASP A 189 7.71 8.19 -5.55
CA ASP A 189 8.63 9.01 -6.35
C ASP A 189 9.62 8.15 -7.17
N HIS A 190 10.11 7.04 -6.61
CA HIS A 190 10.97 6.08 -7.31
C HIS A 190 10.23 5.27 -8.40
N CYS A 191 8.89 5.25 -8.37
CA CYS A 191 8.10 4.61 -9.42
C CYS A 191 7.99 5.50 -10.68
N ILE A 192 8.31 6.79 -10.56
CA ILE A 192 8.17 7.79 -11.63
C ILE A 192 9.26 7.65 -12.68
N ASP A 193 10.41 7.06 -12.34
CA ASP A 193 11.49 6.73 -13.29
C ASP A 193 11.04 5.77 -14.41
N CYS A 194 9.88 5.11 -14.25
CA CYS A 194 9.24 4.31 -15.28
C CYS A 194 8.29 5.11 -16.20
N THR A 195 8.25 6.44 -16.08
CA THR A 195 7.30 7.34 -16.77
C THR A 195 7.90 8.70 -17.18
N PRO A 196 7.34 9.39 -18.19
CA PRO A 196 7.84 10.71 -18.65
C PRO A 196 7.66 11.80 -17.58
N LYS A 197 8.45 12.89 -17.59
CA LYS A 197 8.31 14.04 -16.66
C LYS A 197 6.88 14.60 -16.52
N GLN A 198 6.05 14.50 -17.56
CA GLN A 198 4.63 14.89 -17.53
C GLN A 198 3.80 14.10 -16.49
N SER A 199 4.27 12.92 -16.09
CA SER A 199 3.64 12.08 -15.07
C SER A 199 3.83 12.58 -13.65
N GLU A 200 4.93 13.27 -13.33
CA GLU A 200 5.17 13.83 -11.99
C GLU A 200 4.19 14.98 -11.71
N ALA A 201 4.01 15.89 -12.68
CA ALA A 201 3.06 16.99 -12.56
C ALA A 201 1.62 16.49 -12.40
N ALA A 202 1.20 15.49 -13.20
CA ALA A 202 -0.12 14.88 -13.08
C ALA A 202 -0.32 14.17 -11.73
N TYR A 203 0.75 13.56 -11.21
CA TYR A 203 0.73 12.89 -9.91
C TYR A 203 0.59 13.90 -8.77
N ILE A 204 1.38 14.97 -8.77
CA ILE A 204 1.28 16.07 -7.79
C ILE A 204 -0.12 16.69 -7.83
N ALA A 205 -0.66 16.95 -9.02
CA ALA A 205 -1.99 17.52 -9.20
C ALA A 205 -3.12 16.61 -8.67
N ALA A 206 -2.91 15.30 -8.55
CA ALA A 206 -3.89 14.37 -8.00
C ALA A 206 -3.88 14.30 -6.47
N LEU A 207 -2.76 14.66 -5.81
CA LEU A 207 -2.62 14.57 -4.35
C LEU A 207 -3.64 15.41 -3.56
N PRO A 208 -3.93 16.68 -3.92
CA PRO A 208 -4.93 17.46 -3.21
C PRO A 208 -6.31 16.80 -3.24
N SER A 209 -6.73 16.27 -4.39
CA SER A 209 -8.03 15.58 -4.51
C SER A 209 -8.12 14.33 -3.64
N ILE A 210 -7.08 13.49 -3.65
CA ILE A 210 -7.04 12.28 -2.81
C ILE A 210 -7.12 12.67 -1.34
N THR A 211 -6.33 13.67 -0.93
CA THR A 211 -6.24 14.13 0.46
C THR A 211 -7.56 14.73 0.91
N MET A 212 -8.18 15.62 0.12
CA MET A 212 -9.48 16.22 0.42
C MET A 212 -10.57 15.16 0.54
N ARG A 213 -10.67 14.21 -0.38
CA ARG A 213 -11.68 13.13 -0.28
C ARG A 213 -11.51 12.29 0.99
N LEU A 214 -10.28 12.04 1.44
CA LEU A 214 -10.06 11.36 2.73
C LEU A 214 -10.45 12.23 3.93
N MET A 215 -10.17 13.53 3.86
CA MET A 215 -10.47 14.48 4.93
C MET A 215 -11.97 14.78 5.06
N GLN A 216 -12.69 14.98 3.95
CA GLN A 216 -14.07 15.51 3.94
C GLN A 216 -15.05 14.76 3.02
N LYS A 217 -14.65 13.65 2.39
CA LYS A 217 -15.45 12.77 1.50
C LYS A 217 -15.71 13.28 0.09
N TYR A 218 -15.41 14.54 -0.20
CA TYR A 218 -15.60 15.15 -1.50
C TYR A 218 -14.43 16.07 -1.86
N ASP A 219 -14.31 16.34 -3.16
CA ASP A 219 -13.47 17.40 -3.69
C ASP A 219 -14.22 18.73 -3.63
N LYS A 220 -13.51 19.84 -3.43
CA LYS A 220 -14.13 21.16 -3.57
C LYS A 220 -14.32 21.51 -5.04
N ASP A 221 -15.31 22.36 -5.30
CA ASP A 221 -15.60 22.84 -6.65
C ASP A 221 -14.46 23.68 -7.23
N GLN A 222 -14.41 23.73 -8.57
CA GLN A 222 -13.53 24.63 -9.33
C GLN A 222 -12.02 24.50 -9.02
N GLY A 223 -11.57 23.34 -8.53
CA GLY A 223 -10.15 23.10 -8.27
C GLY A 223 -9.61 23.80 -7.01
N VAL A 224 -10.49 24.32 -6.16
CA VAL A 224 -10.09 24.90 -4.88
C VAL A 224 -9.49 23.81 -3.98
N VAL A 225 -8.34 24.07 -3.37
CA VAL A 225 -7.74 23.16 -2.40
C VAL A 225 -8.06 23.62 -0.98
N GLY A 226 -8.57 22.73 -0.15
CA GLY A 226 -8.79 23.00 1.27
C GLY A 226 -9.91 22.18 1.90
N VAL A 227 -10.20 22.50 3.17
CA VAL A 227 -11.23 21.83 3.96
C VAL A 227 -12.32 22.79 4.43
N ASN A 228 -13.48 22.25 4.80
CA ASN A 228 -14.62 23.03 5.30
C ASN A 228 -14.79 22.95 6.82
N ASP A 229 -14.47 21.79 7.41
CA ASP A 229 -14.60 21.56 8.85
C ASP A 229 -13.28 21.87 9.56
N LEU A 230 -13.16 23.09 10.07
CA LEU A 230 -11.99 23.58 10.79
C LEU A 230 -11.93 23.11 12.25
N GLU A 231 -13.04 22.61 12.81
CA GLU A 231 -13.02 21.98 14.13
C GLU A 231 -12.30 20.64 14.06
N ARG A 232 -12.57 19.87 12.99
CA ARG A 232 -11.91 18.59 12.75
C ARG A 232 -10.53 18.71 12.11
N TRP A 233 -10.33 19.70 11.25
CA TRP A 233 -9.06 19.96 10.57
C TRP A 233 -8.60 21.40 10.81
N PRO A 234 -7.97 21.67 11.98
CA PRO A 234 -7.48 23.00 12.34
C PRO A 234 -6.53 23.58 11.30
N ILE A 235 -6.51 24.91 11.18
CA ILE A 235 -5.67 25.63 10.20
C ILE A 235 -4.18 25.33 10.40
N ASP A 236 -3.75 25.15 11.64
CA ASP A 236 -2.37 24.84 12.03
C ASP A 236 -2.03 23.35 12.00
N SER A 237 -2.98 22.49 11.59
CA SER A 237 -2.76 21.06 11.42
C SER A 237 -1.77 20.77 10.28
N ALA A 238 -1.00 19.69 10.43
CA ALA A 238 -0.08 19.22 9.39
C ALA A 238 -0.84 18.81 8.12
N ALA A 239 -2.06 18.29 8.26
CA ALA A 239 -2.89 17.91 7.12
C ALA A 239 -3.29 19.13 6.25
N VAL A 240 -3.70 20.24 6.87
CA VAL A 240 -4.01 21.49 6.15
C VAL A 240 -2.74 22.11 5.58
N GLY A 241 -1.63 22.07 6.32
CA GLY A 241 -0.32 22.51 5.83
C GLY A 241 0.14 21.72 4.59
N PHE A 242 -0.11 20.41 4.55
CA PHE A 242 0.18 19.57 3.38
C PHE A 242 -0.66 19.98 2.16
N LEU A 243 -1.97 20.21 2.32
CA LEU A 243 -2.83 20.68 1.24
C LEU A 243 -2.32 22.00 0.65
N SER A 244 -1.96 22.96 1.50
CA SER A 244 -1.37 24.24 1.04
C SER A 244 -0.05 24.02 0.29
N ALA A 245 0.79 23.09 0.74
CA ALA A 245 2.04 22.77 0.06
C ALA A 245 1.80 22.16 -1.34
N THR A 246 0.72 21.41 -1.57
CA THR A 246 0.43 20.82 -2.88
C THR A 246 0.13 21.83 -3.98
N GLU A 247 -0.33 23.04 -3.65
CA GLU A 247 -0.59 24.10 -4.65
C GLU A 247 0.71 24.71 -5.20
N THR A 248 1.78 24.70 -4.41
CA THR A 248 3.06 25.35 -4.74
C THR A 248 4.17 24.37 -5.05
N ALA A 249 3.95 23.07 -4.84
CA ALA A 249 4.96 22.05 -5.03
C ALA A 249 5.33 21.84 -6.50
N GLY A 250 6.59 22.11 -6.83
CA GLY A 250 7.17 21.79 -8.14
C GLY A 250 7.71 20.36 -8.27
N SER A 251 7.80 19.61 -7.16
CA SER A 251 8.25 18.21 -7.14
C SER A 251 7.68 17.46 -5.93
N ILE A 252 7.63 16.13 -6.00
CA ILE A 252 7.20 15.30 -4.87
C ILE A 252 8.18 15.38 -3.69
N LYS A 253 9.47 15.56 -3.97
CA LYS A 253 10.49 15.67 -2.91
C LYS A 253 10.24 16.85 -1.97
N SER A 254 9.71 17.97 -2.49
CA SER A 254 9.35 19.12 -1.65
C SER A 254 8.12 18.88 -0.77
N LEU A 255 7.29 17.89 -1.09
CA LEU A 255 6.12 17.51 -0.28
C LEU A 255 6.50 16.54 0.85
N GLY A 256 7.48 15.66 0.64
CA GLY A 256 7.93 14.69 1.64
C GLY A 256 8.53 15.30 2.91
N THR A 257 9.06 16.52 2.84
CA THR A 257 9.56 17.27 4.00
C THR A 257 8.44 17.81 4.90
N VAL A 258 7.24 18.00 4.36
CA VAL A 258 6.07 18.54 5.09
C VAL A 258 5.28 17.43 5.80
N SER A 259 5.34 16.20 5.27
CA SER A 259 4.59 15.05 5.79
C SER A 259 5.31 14.22 6.86
N SER A 260 6.59 14.50 7.15
CA SER A 260 7.27 13.83 8.26
C SER A 260 6.77 14.39 9.60
N PRO A 261 6.28 13.54 10.52
CA PRO A 261 5.99 13.99 11.87
C PRO A 261 7.27 14.58 12.44
N ARG A 262 7.19 15.82 12.94
CA ARG A 262 8.32 16.50 13.59
C ARG A 262 8.92 15.52 14.61
N LYS A 263 10.15 15.07 14.36
CA LYS A 263 10.91 14.31 15.37
C LYS A 263 10.91 15.16 16.63
N VAL A 264 10.28 14.68 17.68
CA VAL A 264 10.44 15.27 19.01
C VAL A 264 11.89 15.00 19.40
N SER A 265 12.74 16.02 19.21
CA SER A 265 14.13 16.00 19.60
C SER A 265 14.20 15.94 21.12
N TYR A 266 14.45 14.76 21.70
CA TYR A 266 14.94 14.69 23.07
C TYR A 266 16.37 15.22 23.06
N ASN A 267 16.55 16.47 23.49
CA ASN A 267 17.86 17.03 23.79
C ASN A 267 18.44 16.28 25.00
N ALA A 268 19.34 15.34 24.74
CA ALA A 268 20.23 14.79 25.74
C ALA A 268 21.37 15.79 25.99
N ASN A 269 21.16 16.69 26.95
CA ASN A 269 22.27 17.36 27.64
C ASN A 269 22.46 16.62 28.98
N PHE A 270 23.49 15.78 29.05
CA PHE A 270 24.08 15.37 30.31
C PHE A 270 25.44 16.07 30.43
N GLN A 271 25.52 17.02 31.36
CA GLN A 271 26.77 17.37 32.04
C GLN A 271 27.05 16.31 33.10
#